data_AF-A0A1C4IQW8-F1
#
_entry.id   AF-A0A1C4IQW8-F1
#
_cell.length_a   1.000
_cell.length_b   1.000
_cell.length_c   1.000
_cell.angle_alpha   90.00
_cell.angle_beta   90.00
_cell.angle_gamma   90.00
#
_symmetry.space_group_name_H-M   'P 1'
#
loop_
_entity.id
_entity.type
_entity.pdbx_description
1 polymer ?
#
loop_
_entity_poly.entity_id
_entity_poly.type
_entity_poly.pdbx_seq_one_letter_code
_entity_poly.pdbx_strand_id
1 'polypeptide(L)'
;PPNGSPEPSAPSSAGTRSATPTARVVQYELDALGEEHRTEIVALRRRSDAVVRRIINEGVRDGEFDVPDVAGTTLAVLSLCIDVARWFNAQGSRTPDEVGELYADLVLRMVGARTASGQKR
;
A
#
# COMPACT_ATOMS: atom_id res chain seq x y z
N PRO A 1 -36.17 2.79 -54.66
CA PRO A 1 -36.61 2.37 -53.30
C PRO A 1 -36.29 3.45 -52.24
N PRO A 2 -37.24 3.80 -51.36
CA PRO A 2 -37.06 4.77 -50.28
C PRO A 2 -36.57 4.08 -49.01
N ASN A 3 -35.62 4.66 -48.27
CA ASN A 3 -35.58 4.50 -46.80
C ASN A 3 -34.61 5.48 -46.09
N GLY A 4 -35.14 6.25 -45.14
CA GLY A 4 -34.52 6.57 -43.84
C GLY A 4 -33.35 7.56 -43.74
N SER A 5 -33.65 8.81 -43.36
CA SER A 5 -32.79 9.62 -42.45
C SER A 5 -32.77 8.98 -41.03
N PRO A 6 -31.92 9.36 -40.04
CA PRO A 6 -31.11 10.59 -39.91
C PRO A 6 -29.67 10.42 -39.32
N GLU A 7 -29.02 11.57 -39.12
CA GLU A 7 -27.73 11.85 -38.47
C GLU A 7 -27.27 10.93 -37.32
N PRO A 8 -25.95 10.69 -37.18
CA PRO A 8 -25.37 10.26 -35.92
C PRO A 8 -25.21 11.47 -34.97
N SER A 9 -26.07 11.53 -33.96
CA SER A 9 -25.94 12.35 -32.77
C SER A 9 -24.54 12.23 -32.14
N ALA A 10 -23.91 13.38 -31.92
CA ALA A 10 -22.71 13.49 -31.10
C ALA A 10 -23.02 13.11 -29.63
N PRO A 11 -22.18 12.29 -28.97
CA PRO A 11 -22.16 12.28 -27.51
C PRO A 11 -21.45 13.53 -26.99
N SER A 12 -22.25 14.30 -26.25
CA SER A 12 -21.89 15.42 -25.39
C SER A 12 -20.71 15.09 -24.45
N SER A 13 -19.89 16.11 -24.23
CA SER A 13 -18.83 16.22 -23.23
C SER A 13 -19.26 15.73 -21.84
N ALA A 14 -18.50 14.79 -21.27
CA ALA A 14 -18.47 14.58 -19.83
C ALA A 14 -17.10 14.07 -19.37
N GLY A 15 -16.34 14.98 -18.77
CA GLY A 15 -15.33 14.65 -17.78
C GLY A 15 -14.00 14.14 -18.32
N THR A 16 -13.08 15.07 -18.57
CA THR A 16 -11.65 14.83 -18.32
C THR A 16 -11.50 14.32 -16.89
N ARG A 17 -11.56 12.99 -16.68
CA ARG A 17 -10.93 12.41 -15.50
C ARG A 17 -9.44 12.56 -15.77
N SER A 18 -8.85 13.62 -15.21
CA SER A 18 -7.42 13.66 -14.97
C SER A 18 -7.08 12.37 -14.22
N ALA A 19 -6.61 11.37 -14.95
CA ALA A 19 -6.01 10.19 -14.36
C ALA A 19 -4.75 10.70 -13.67
N THR A 20 -4.84 10.81 -12.34
CA THR A 20 -3.75 11.29 -11.50
C THR A 20 -2.49 10.48 -11.82
N PRO A 21 -1.36 11.12 -12.17
CA PRO A 21 -0.13 10.43 -12.53
C PRO A 21 0.57 9.97 -11.24
N THR A 22 0.01 8.97 -10.56
CA THR A 22 0.64 8.41 -9.35
C THR A 22 0.95 6.91 -9.47
N ALA A 23 0.55 6.27 -10.58
CA ALA A 23 0.73 4.82 -10.80
C ALA A 23 1.93 4.49 -11.72
N ARG A 24 2.96 5.35 -11.81
CA ARG A 24 4.10 5.17 -12.72
C ARG A 24 5.47 5.05 -12.05
N VAL A 25 5.52 4.78 -10.75
CA VAL A 25 6.80 4.78 -9.99
C VAL A 25 7.34 3.38 -9.67
N VAL A 26 6.52 2.32 -9.76
CA VAL A 26 6.98 1.01 -9.26
C VAL A 26 7.70 0.18 -10.34
N GLN A 27 7.44 0.40 -11.63
CA GLN A 27 7.93 -0.51 -12.68
C GLN A 27 9.13 -0.01 -13.50
N TYR A 28 9.33 1.31 -13.66
CA TYR A 28 10.48 1.84 -14.41
C TYR A 28 11.76 2.01 -13.57
N GLU A 29 11.61 2.13 -12.26
CA GLU A 29 12.72 2.40 -11.34
C GLU A 29 13.46 1.13 -10.90
N LEU A 30 12.91 -0.07 -11.10
CA LEU A 30 13.56 -1.33 -10.70
C LEU A 30 14.62 -1.83 -11.70
N ASP A 31 14.40 -1.62 -13.00
CA ASP A 31 15.37 -1.97 -14.05
C ASP A 31 16.45 -0.88 -14.23
N ALA A 32 16.26 0.31 -13.65
CA ALA A 32 17.19 1.44 -13.71
C ALA A 32 18.25 1.44 -12.58
N LEU A 33 18.27 0.44 -11.69
CA LEU A 33 19.09 0.43 -10.47
C LEU A 33 20.58 0.07 -10.72
N GLY A 34 21.31 1.00 -11.34
CA GLY A 34 22.75 1.13 -11.11
C GLY A 34 23.07 1.59 -9.68
N GLU A 35 24.34 1.46 -9.28
CA GLU A 35 24.90 1.66 -7.92
C GLU A 35 24.40 2.90 -7.16
N GLU A 36 24.04 3.98 -7.85
CA GLU A 36 23.56 5.25 -7.28
C GLU A 36 22.24 5.10 -6.50
N HIS A 37 21.31 4.28 -6.98
CA HIS A 37 20.01 4.10 -6.34
C HIS A 37 20.05 3.23 -5.06
N ARG A 38 21.14 2.48 -4.83
CA ARG A 38 21.31 1.67 -3.60
C ARG A 38 21.34 2.55 -2.35
N THR A 39 21.99 3.70 -2.43
CA THR A 39 22.09 4.65 -1.31
C THR A 39 20.72 5.25 -0.97
N GLU A 40 19.94 5.60 -1.99
CA GLU A 40 18.59 6.15 -1.81
C GLU A 40 17.62 5.11 -1.24
N ILE A 41 17.66 3.87 -1.74
CA ILE A 41 16.85 2.76 -1.21
C ILE A 41 17.21 2.48 0.26
N VAL A 42 18.50 2.51 0.62
CA VAL A 42 18.94 2.33 2.01
C VAL A 42 18.44 3.47 2.90
N ALA A 43 18.51 4.72 2.44
CA ALA A 43 17.99 5.87 3.19
C ALA A 43 16.46 5.80 3.37
N LEU A 44 15.73 5.37 2.35
CA LEU A 44 14.28 5.17 2.43
C LEU A 44 13.94 4.05 3.42
N ARG A 45 14.64 2.90 3.34
CA ARG A 45 14.49 1.79 4.30
C ARG A 45 14.73 2.22 5.73
N ARG A 46 15.77 3.02 5.99
CA ARG A 46 16.07 3.56 7.33
C ARG A 46 14.97 4.46 7.86
N ARG A 47 14.38 5.31 7.00
CA ARG A 47 13.24 6.17 7.39
C ARG A 47 12.00 5.34 7.69
N SER A 48 11.67 4.37 6.82
CA SER A 48 10.54 3.46 7.04
C SER A 48 10.72 2.65 8.33
N ASP A 49 11.93 2.15 8.59
CA ASP A 49 12.27 1.45 9.83
C ASP A 49 12.01 2.31 11.07
N ALA A 50 12.54 3.53 11.09
CA ALA A 50 12.35 4.43 12.23
C ALA A 50 10.86 4.72 12.49
N VAL A 51 10.07 4.92 11.44
CA VAL A 51 8.63 5.19 11.55
C VAL A 51 7.87 3.98 12.10
N VAL A 52 8.06 2.80 11.49
CA VAL A 52 7.36 1.57 11.90
C VAL A 52 7.77 1.17 13.32
N ARG A 53 9.06 1.21 13.63
CA ARG A 53 9.58 0.92 14.96
C ARG A 53 8.99 1.85 16.01
N ARG A 54 8.87 3.15 15.71
CA ARG A 54 8.24 4.11 16.62
C ARG A 54 6.79 3.75 16.90
N ILE A 55 5.99 3.49 15.87
CA ILE A 55 4.57 3.13 16.01
C ILE A 55 4.41 1.88 16.88
N ILE A 56 5.24 0.86 16.64
CA ILE A 56 5.20 -0.37 17.44
C ILE A 56 5.57 -0.10 18.91
N ASN A 57 6.62 0.70 19.16
CA ASN A 57 7.01 1.06 20.53
C ASN A 57 5.94 1.89 21.24
N GLU A 58 5.28 2.81 20.54
CA GLU A 58 4.20 3.61 21.10
C GLU A 58 3.02 2.71 21.48
N GLY A 59 2.59 1.80 20.59
CA GLY A 59 1.52 0.86 20.91
C GLY A 59 1.89 -0.12 22.04
N VAL A 60 3.15 -0.55 22.15
CA VAL A 60 3.61 -1.36 23.31
C VAL A 60 3.57 -0.54 24.60
N ARG A 61 4.06 0.70 24.57
CA ARG A 61 4.08 1.60 25.73
C ARG A 61 2.67 1.92 26.22
N ASP A 62 1.76 2.17 25.29
CA ASP A 62 0.36 2.51 25.56
C ASP A 62 -0.46 1.23 25.86
N GLY A 63 0.21 0.07 25.78
CA GLY A 63 -0.31 -1.25 26.04
C GLY A 63 -1.14 -1.82 24.91
N GLU A 64 -1.48 -1.06 23.88
CA GLU A 64 -2.31 -1.50 22.73
C GLU A 64 -1.75 -2.73 22.02
N PHE A 65 -0.43 -2.90 22.00
CA PHE A 65 0.29 -4.00 21.36
C PHE A 65 1.04 -4.87 22.37
N ASP A 66 1.10 -6.18 22.11
CA ASP A 66 1.88 -7.15 22.86
C ASP A 66 2.98 -7.72 21.96
N VAL A 67 4.16 -7.10 22.00
CA VAL A 67 5.27 -7.40 21.09
C VAL A 67 6.54 -7.76 21.87
N PRO A 68 6.89 -9.06 21.98
CA PRO A 68 8.08 -9.49 22.70
C PRO A 68 9.41 -9.05 22.06
N ASP A 69 9.47 -8.98 20.72
CA ASP A 69 10.62 -8.51 19.96
C ASP A 69 10.22 -7.43 18.98
N VAL A 70 10.31 -6.17 19.42
CA VAL A 70 9.97 -5.00 18.60
C VAL A 70 10.86 -4.90 17.35
N ALA A 71 12.14 -5.25 17.46
CA ALA A 71 13.07 -5.13 16.34
C ALA A 71 12.78 -6.19 15.26
N GLY A 72 12.60 -7.45 15.66
CA GLY A 72 12.22 -8.53 14.76
C GLY A 72 10.87 -8.29 14.10
N THR A 73 9.87 -7.85 14.87
CA THR A 73 8.54 -7.53 14.32
C THR A 73 8.61 -6.36 13.34
N THR A 74 9.38 -5.31 13.63
CA THR A 74 9.60 -4.19 12.69
C THR A 74 10.18 -4.70 11.36
N LEU A 75 11.22 -5.53 11.43
CA LEU A 75 11.86 -6.10 10.23
C LEU A 75 10.87 -6.94 9.41
N ALA A 76 10.04 -7.74 10.07
CA ALA A 76 9.03 -8.56 9.41
C ALA A 76 7.96 -7.71 8.71
N VAL A 77 7.45 -6.67 9.39
CA VAL A 77 6.47 -5.73 8.82
C VAL A 77 7.03 -5.02 7.59
N LEU A 78 8.26 -4.49 7.66
CA LEU A 78 8.89 -3.85 6.50
C LEU A 78 9.09 -4.83 5.34
N SER A 79 9.46 -6.07 5.63
CA SER A 79 9.66 -7.10 4.60
C SER A 79 8.36 -7.37 3.85
N LEU A 80 7.22 -7.43 4.55
CA LEU A 80 5.89 -7.53 3.95
C LEU A 80 5.61 -6.34 3.03
N CYS A 81 5.79 -5.10 3.50
CA CYS A 81 5.55 -3.91 2.69
C CYS A 81 6.41 -3.87 1.41
N ILE A 82 7.67 -4.30 1.50
CA ILE A 82 8.58 -4.35 0.35
C ILE A 82 8.16 -5.45 -0.64
N ASP A 83 7.63 -6.57 -0.15
CA ASP A 83 7.19 -7.66 -1.01
C ASP A 83 6.07 -7.21 -1.96
N VAL A 84 5.13 -6.40 -1.47
CA VAL A 84 4.03 -5.82 -2.28
C VAL A 84 4.57 -5.09 -3.51
N ALA A 85 5.63 -4.30 -3.37
CA ALA A 85 6.23 -3.57 -4.49
C ALA A 85 6.78 -4.50 -5.59
N ARG A 86 7.11 -5.76 -5.26
CA ARG A 86 7.64 -6.75 -6.21
C ARG A 86 6.55 -7.47 -7.00
N TRP A 87 5.43 -7.81 -6.36
CA TRP A 87 4.41 -8.68 -6.96
C TRP A 87 3.11 -7.97 -7.34
N PHE A 88 2.83 -6.79 -6.77
CA PHE A 88 1.55 -6.13 -6.96
C PHE A 88 1.37 -5.68 -8.42
N ASN A 89 0.21 -6.03 -8.98
CA ASN A 89 -0.21 -5.63 -10.31
C ASN A 89 -1.54 -4.90 -10.20
N ALA A 90 -1.57 -3.62 -10.58
CA ALA A 90 -2.76 -2.78 -10.53
C ALA A 90 -3.89 -3.22 -11.49
N GLN A 91 -3.58 -4.06 -12.49
CA GLN A 91 -4.56 -4.70 -13.38
C GLN A 91 -4.96 -6.10 -12.88
N GLY A 92 -4.49 -6.51 -11.70
CA GLY A 92 -4.81 -7.78 -11.09
C GLY A 92 -6.19 -7.81 -10.43
N SER A 93 -6.49 -8.93 -9.77
CA SER A 93 -7.78 -9.16 -9.11
C SER A 93 -7.99 -8.40 -7.81
N ARG A 94 -6.95 -7.74 -7.27
CA ARG A 94 -7.02 -6.93 -6.05
C ARG A 94 -6.56 -5.51 -6.33
N THR A 95 -7.31 -4.57 -5.80
CA THR A 95 -6.99 -3.14 -5.77
C THR A 95 -5.89 -2.84 -4.74
N PRO A 96 -5.20 -1.69 -4.84
CA PRO A 96 -4.22 -1.29 -3.83
C PRO A 96 -4.81 -1.22 -2.42
N ASP A 97 -6.05 -0.74 -2.30
CA ASP A 97 -6.73 -0.58 -1.01
C ASP A 97 -7.03 -1.95 -0.37
N GLU A 98 -7.52 -2.92 -1.14
CA GLU A 98 -7.75 -4.29 -0.65
C GLU A 98 -6.46 -4.99 -0.19
N VAL A 99 -5.34 -4.74 -0.88
CA VAL A 99 -4.03 -5.25 -0.44
C VAL A 99 -3.57 -4.53 0.83
N GLY A 100 -3.80 -3.21 0.92
CA GLY A 100 -3.51 -2.42 2.11
C GLY A 100 -4.26 -2.91 3.35
N GLU A 101 -5.58 -3.10 3.23
CA GLU A 101 -6.43 -3.63 4.30
C GLU A 101 -5.98 -5.02 4.76
N LEU A 102 -5.72 -5.93 3.80
CA LEU A 102 -5.21 -7.27 4.11
C LEU A 102 -3.90 -7.21 4.90
N TYR A 103 -2.96 -6.37 4.48
CA TYR A 103 -1.65 -6.26 5.13
C TYR A 103 -1.77 -5.58 6.50
N ALA A 104 -2.62 -4.57 6.65
CA ALA A 104 -2.91 -3.96 7.94
C ALA A 104 -3.44 -5.00 8.94
N ASP A 105 -4.40 -5.82 8.52
CA ASP A 105 -4.95 -6.91 9.33
C ASP A 105 -3.92 -7.95 9.75
N LEU A 106 -3.01 -8.32 8.83
CA LEU A 106 -1.91 -9.24 9.14
C LEU A 106 -0.95 -8.63 10.16
N VAL A 107 -0.56 -7.37 9.97
CA VAL A 107 0.35 -6.66 10.86
C VAL A 107 -0.27 -6.47 12.24
N LEU A 108 -1.56 -6.13 12.33
CA LEU A 108 -2.28 -6.02 13.60
C LEU A 108 -2.24 -7.32 14.42
N ARG A 109 -2.35 -8.48 13.74
CA ARG A 109 -2.19 -9.78 14.40
C ARG A 109 -0.75 -10.04 14.82
N MET A 110 0.23 -9.66 14.00
CA MET A 110 1.66 -9.81 14.32
C MET A 110 2.07 -9.00 15.54
N VAL A 111 1.50 -7.80 15.73
CA VAL A 111 1.81 -6.95 16.89
C VAL A 111 0.97 -7.29 18.13
N GLY A 112 0.16 -8.35 18.07
CA GLY A 112 -0.72 -8.72 19.18
C GLY A 112 -1.69 -7.60 19.55
N ALA A 113 -2.19 -6.85 18.55
CA ALA A 113 -3.07 -5.72 18.81
C ALA A 113 -4.31 -6.21 19.56
N ARG A 114 -4.57 -5.60 20.72
CA ARG A 114 -5.82 -5.87 21.43
C ARG A 114 -6.96 -5.34 20.57
N THR A 115 -7.72 -6.23 19.96
CA THR A 115 -9.05 -5.86 19.50
C THR A 115 -9.78 -5.34 20.75
N ALA A 116 -10.33 -4.13 20.69
CA ALA A 116 -11.19 -3.66 21.76
C ALA A 116 -12.29 -4.70 21.96
N SER A 117 -12.16 -5.52 22.99
CA SER A 117 -13.09 -6.57 23.31
C SER A 117 -14.38 -5.91 23.79
N GLY A 118 -15.36 -5.86 22.89
CA GLY A 118 -16.77 -5.95 23.24
C GLY A 118 -17.37 -4.82 24.07
N GLN A 119 -17.69 -3.70 23.42
CA GLN A 119 -18.95 -3.01 23.74
C GLN A 119 -20.13 -3.86 23.23
N LYS A 120 -20.51 -4.89 23.99
CA LYS A 120 -21.90 -5.38 24.08
C LYS A 120 -22.04 -6.36 25.25
N ARG A 121 -22.93 -5.95 26.15
CA ARG A 121 -23.48 -6.58 27.37
C ARG A 121 -23.46 -8.10 27.44
#